data_AF-A0A257QAP0-F1
#
_entry.id   AF-A0A257QAP0-F1
#
_cell.length_a   1.000
_cell.length_b   1.000
_cell.length_c   1.000
_cell.angle_alpha   90.00
_cell.angle_beta   90.00
_cell.angle_gamma   90.00
#
_symmetry.space_group_name_H-M   'P 1'
#
loop_
_entity.id
_entity.type
_entity.pdbx_description
1 polymer ?
#
loop_
_entity_poly.entity_id
_entity_poly.type
_entity_poly.pdbx_seq_one_letter_code
_entity_poly.pdbx_strand_id
1 'polypeptide(L)'
;VAAGSLGLPDLGISNLDDVLTDVRRITDVCDLPLLVDVDTGFGPSAFNVARTVKSMIKFGAAAMHIEDQVGAKRCGHRPNKEIVSSQEMADRVKAAVDARTDENFVIMARTDALSVEGLDKALERAVACVEAGADMIFPEAVTDCATYRKFAAAARVPVLANITEFGATPLFTLDELKAADVRVALYPLSAFRAMNKAAENVYAAIRRDGTQKNVVDTMQTREELYDRIHYHDYERKLDALFAAQKK
;
A
#
# COMPACT_ATOMS: atom_id res chain seq x y z
N VAL A 1 -5.76 -3.20 -4.59
CA VAL A 1 -6.78 -4.26 -4.66
C VAL A 1 -8.02 -3.82 -5.45
N ALA A 2 -8.84 -2.87 -4.98
CA ALA A 2 -10.14 -2.52 -5.60
C ALA A 2 -10.14 -2.38 -7.14
N ALA A 3 -9.35 -1.44 -7.70
CA ALA A 3 -9.40 -1.17 -9.14
C ALA A 3 -8.78 -2.28 -10.00
N GLY A 4 -7.64 -2.84 -9.57
CA GLY A 4 -6.91 -3.85 -10.35
C GLY A 4 -7.50 -5.23 -10.25
N SER A 5 -7.67 -5.73 -9.02
CA SER A 5 -8.10 -7.11 -8.75
C SER A 5 -9.60 -7.29 -8.92
N LEU A 6 -10.40 -6.27 -8.62
CA LEU A 6 -11.87 -6.35 -8.62
C LEU A 6 -12.54 -5.54 -9.74
N GLY A 7 -11.81 -4.62 -10.40
CA GLY A 7 -12.42 -3.70 -11.37
C GLY A 7 -13.40 -2.70 -10.74
N LEU A 8 -13.25 -2.41 -9.44
CA LEU A 8 -14.17 -1.57 -8.66
C LEU A 8 -13.53 -0.24 -8.25
N PRO A 9 -14.34 0.82 -8.06
CA PRO A 9 -13.83 2.08 -7.53
C PRO A 9 -13.39 1.94 -6.07
N ASP A 10 -12.41 2.75 -5.68
CA ASP A 10 -11.86 2.77 -4.32
C ASP A 10 -12.76 3.54 -3.34
N LEU A 11 -13.89 2.91 -2.98
CA LEU A 11 -14.96 3.49 -2.16
C LEU A 11 -15.37 2.56 -1.01
N GLY A 12 -14.41 1.81 -0.45
CA GLY A 12 -14.67 0.88 0.66
C GLY A 12 -15.52 -0.34 0.28
N ILE A 13 -15.51 -0.74 -1.00
CA ILE A 13 -16.26 -1.92 -1.49
C ILE A 13 -15.47 -3.21 -1.29
N SER A 14 -14.14 -3.16 -1.44
CA SER A 14 -13.28 -4.31 -1.17
C SER A 14 -13.37 -4.70 0.30
N ASN A 15 -13.34 -6.00 0.56
CA ASN A 15 -13.34 -6.55 1.92
C ASN A 15 -11.95 -7.08 2.31
N LEU A 16 -11.83 -7.50 3.57
CA LEU A 16 -10.59 -8.06 4.13
C LEU A 16 -10.07 -9.25 3.32
N ASP A 17 -10.94 -10.17 2.89
CA ASP A 17 -10.54 -11.40 2.20
C ASP A 17 -10.02 -11.12 0.78
N ASP A 18 -10.53 -10.07 0.12
CA ASP A 18 -9.97 -9.58 -1.16
C ASP A 18 -8.51 -9.17 -0.99
N VAL A 19 -8.21 -8.41 0.09
CA VAL A 19 -6.85 -7.96 0.39
C VAL A 19 -5.95 -9.11 0.81
N LEU A 20 -6.42 -9.99 1.70
CA LEU A 20 -5.64 -11.14 2.16
C LEU A 20 -5.29 -12.10 1.02
N THR A 21 -6.18 -12.27 0.04
CA THR A 21 -5.91 -13.08 -1.14
C THR A 21 -4.70 -12.56 -1.92
N ASP A 22 -4.61 -11.25 -2.12
CA ASP A 22 -3.49 -10.63 -2.83
C ASP A 22 -2.21 -10.59 -1.97
N VAL A 23 -2.33 -10.34 -0.66
CA VAL A 23 -1.20 -10.43 0.28
C VAL A 23 -0.53 -11.79 0.17
N ARG A 24 -1.30 -12.88 0.32
CA ARG A 24 -0.76 -14.25 0.23
C ARG A 24 -0.10 -14.54 -1.11
N ARG A 25 -0.73 -14.12 -2.22
CA ARG A 25 -0.15 -14.33 -3.57
C ARG A 25 1.22 -13.67 -3.71
N ILE A 26 1.42 -12.50 -3.11
CA ILE A 26 2.68 -11.77 -3.16
C ILE A 26 3.70 -12.42 -2.23
N THR A 27 3.34 -12.65 -0.96
CA THR A 27 4.26 -13.10 0.09
C THR A 27 4.64 -14.58 -0.02
N ASP A 28 3.82 -15.41 -0.67
CA ASP A 28 4.15 -16.84 -0.93
C ASP A 28 5.37 -17.01 -1.86
N VAL A 29 5.76 -15.96 -2.62
CA VAL A 29 6.81 -16.05 -3.66
C VAL A 29 7.83 -14.90 -3.62
N CYS A 30 7.56 -13.80 -2.92
CA CYS A 30 8.45 -12.64 -2.83
C CYS A 30 8.85 -12.39 -1.37
N ASP A 31 10.15 -12.49 -1.07
CA ASP A 31 10.69 -12.31 0.28
C ASP A 31 10.78 -10.84 0.73
N LEU A 32 10.46 -9.87 -0.15
CA LEU A 32 10.49 -8.45 0.22
C LEU A 32 9.36 -8.12 1.21
N PRO A 33 9.61 -7.28 2.24
CA PRO A 33 8.59 -6.93 3.22
C PRO A 33 7.46 -6.13 2.58
N LEU A 34 6.22 -6.60 2.75
CA LEU A 34 5.03 -5.98 2.18
C LEU A 34 4.32 -5.06 3.18
N LEU A 35 4.17 -3.78 2.82
CA LEU A 35 3.28 -2.81 3.47
C LEU A 35 1.89 -2.87 2.84
N VAL A 36 0.84 -2.98 3.66
CA VAL A 36 -0.54 -3.17 3.22
C VAL A 36 -1.46 -2.03 3.67
N ASP A 37 -2.24 -1.50 2.74
CA ASP A 37 -3.38 -0.61 3.04
C ASP A 37 -4.57 -1.43 3.55
N VAL A 38 -5.05 -1.11 4.75
CA VAL A 38 -6.21 -1.78 5.36
C VAL A 38 -7.42 -0.89 5.56
N ASP A 39 -7.46 0.26 4.88
CA ASP A 39 -8.47 1.29 5.05
C ASP A 39 -8.63 1.62 6.55
N THR A 40 -9.85 1.46 7.07
CA THR A 40 -10.23 1.72 8.47
C THR A 40 -10.18 0.48 9.36
N GLY A 41 -9.62 -0.64 8.85
CA GLY A 41 -9.49 -1.91 9.59
C GLY A 41 -10.59 -2.95 9.32
N PHE A 42 -11.37 -2.79 8.24
CA PHE A 42 -12.41 -3.73 7.76
C PHE A 42 -13.51 -4.08 8.78
N GLY A 43 -13.95 -3.08 9.55
CA GLY A 43 -15.18 -3.15 10.35
C GLY A 43 -15.21 -2.07 11.44
N PRO A 44 -16.38 -1.87 12.08
CA PRO A 44 -16.60 -0.72 12.96
C PRO A 44 -16.07 -0.91 14.39
N SER A 45 -15.67 -2.12 14.79
CA SER A 45 -15.27 -2.42 16.17
C SER A 45 -13.79 -2.73 16.31
N ALA A 46 -13.26 -2.58 17.53
CA ALA A 46 -11.91 -3.01 17.87
C ALA A 46 -11.64 -4.50 17.56
N PHE A 47 -12.67 -5.36 17.63
CA PHE A 47 -12.54 -6.78 17.27
C PHE A 47 -12.28 -6.99 15.78
N ASN A 48 -12.84 -6.13 14.92
CA ASN A 48 -12.57 -6.17 13.48
C ASN A 48 -11.12 -5.78 13.19
N VAL A 49 -10.65 -4.68 13.79
CA VAL A 49 -9.26 -4.23 13.70
C VAL A 49 -8.30 -5.34 14.17
N ALA A 50 -8.59 -5.96 15.31
CA ALA A 50 -7.77 -7.04 15.84
C ALA A 50 -7.71 -8.27 14.92
N ARG A 51 -8.85 -8.66 14.33
CA ARG A 51 -8.90 -9.74 13.32
C ARG A 51 -8.07 -9.38 12.08
N THR A 52 -8.15 -8.14 11.62
CA THR A 52 -7.38 -7.64 10.46
C THR A 52 -5.89 -7.76 10.72
N VAL A 53 -5.38 -7.23 11.85
CA VAL A 53 -3.96 -7.31 12.22
C VAL A 53 -3.45 -8.75 12.23
N LYS A 54 -4.12 -9.63 12.99
CA LYS A 54 -3.70 -11.03 13.12
C LYS A 54 -3.71 -11.76 11.78
N SER A 55 -4.66 -11.43 10.90
CA SER A 55 -4.75 -12.02 9.56
C SER A 55 -3.64 -11.53 8.64
N MET A 56 -3.32 -10.23 8.66
CA MET A 56 -2.22 -9.66 7.87
C MET A 56 -0.88 -10.29 8.25
N ILE A 57 -0.58 -10.40 9.54
CA ILE A 57 0.62 -11.07 10.05
C ILE A 57 0.66 -12.52 9.58
N LYS A 58 -0.44 -13.26 9.79
CA LYS A 58 -0.53 -14.68 9.41
C LYS A 58 -0.30 -14.92 7.91
N PHE A 59 -0.67 -13.97 7.06
CA PHE A 59 -0.54 -14.06 5.61
C PHE A 59 0.78 -13.46 5.10
N GLY A 60 1.68 -13.07 6.00
CA GLY A 60 3.06 -12.68 5.67
C GLY A 60 3.27 -11.20 5.37
N ALA A 61 2.28 -10.32 5.64
CA ALA A 61 2.52 -8.88 5.57
C ALA A 61 3.55 -8.47 6.64
N ALA A 62 4.43 -7.53 6.31
CA ALA A 62 5.43 -6.99 7.23
C ALA A 62 4.94 -5.73 7.96
N ALA A 63 4.03 -4.99 7.31
CA ALA A 63 3.48 -3.75 7.83
C ALA A 63 2.04 -3.54 7.34
N MET A 64 1.28 -2.75 8.07
CA MET A 64 0.00 -2.21 7.61
C MET A 64 -0.13 -0.73 7.95
N HIS A 65 -0.94 0.00 7.19
CA HIS A 65 -1.42 1.31 7.60
C HIS A 65 -2.94 1.34 7.75
N ILE A 66 -3.42 1.94 8.83
CA ILE A 66 -4.83 2.16 9.14
C ILE A 66 -5.13 3.66 9.16
N GLU A 67 -6.30 4.08 8.67
CA GLU A 67 -6.64 5.50 8.49
C GLU A 67 -7.81 5.99 9.36
N ASP A 68 -7.88 7.31 9.49
CA ASP A 68 -8.82 8.03 10.35
C ASP A 68 -10.11 8.46 9.64
N GLN A 69 -10.37 7.97 8.44
CA GLN A 69 -11.64 8.21 7.76
C GLN A 69 -12.81 7.50 8.44
N VAL A 70 -14.02 8.00 8.19
CA VAL A 70 -15.27 7.29 8.48
C VAL A 70 -15.41 6.05 7.58
N GLY A 71 -16.25 5.08 7.96
CA GLY A 71 -16.32 3.77 7.27
C GLY A 71 -16.61 3.82 5.76
N ALA A 72 -17.37 4.82 5.30
CA ALA A 72 -17.54 5.11 3.86
C ALA A 72 -16.39 5.98 3.33
N LYS A 73 -15.17 5.44 3.39
CA LYS A 73 -13.93 6.14 3.05
C LYS A 73 -13.87 6.53 1.57
N ARG A 74 -13.04 7.54 1.27
CA ARG A 74 -12.74 8.03 -0.08
C ARG A 74 -11.24 8.07 -0.30
N CYS A 75 -10.83 8.08 -1.57
CA CYS A 75 -9.43 8.33 -1.92
C CYS A 75 -8.94 9.67 -1.32
N GLY A 76 -7.76 9.65 -0.68
CA GLY A 76 -7.16 10.79 0.04
C GLY A 76 -6.93 12.06 -0.81
N HIS A 77 -6.91 11.95 -2.14
CA HIS A 77 -6.79 13.11 -3.05
C HIS A 77 -8.14 13.64 -3.58
N ARG A 78 -9.28 13.20 -3.04
CA ARG A 78 -10.63 13.68 -3.43
C ARG A 78 -11.22 14.63 -2.36
N PRO A 79 -12.11 15.57 -2.76
CA PRO A 79 -12.79 16.48 -1.82
C PRO A 79 -13.89 15.79 -0.99
N ASN A 80 -14.31 16.47 0.09
CA ASN A 80 -15.38 16.07 1.02
C ASN A 80 -15.09 14.73 1.73
N LYS A 81 -13.91 14.64 2.34
CA LYS A 81 -13.53 13.55 3.25
C LYS A 81 -14.04 13.85 4.64
N GLU A 82 -14.50 12.81 5.33
CA GLU A 82 -14.92 12.88 6.72
C GLU A 82 -13.98 11.99 7.53
N ILE A 83 -13.47 12.54 8.63
CA ILE A 83 -12.59 11.83 9.55
C ILE A 83 -13.26 11.68 10.90
N VAL A 84 -12.92 10.61 11.60
CA VAL A 84 -13.38 10.35 12.96
C VAL A 84 -12.64 11.21 13.96
N SER A 85 -13.11 11.31 15.20
CA SER A 85 -12.40 12.06 16.25
C SER A 85 -10.98 11.53 16.49
N SER A 86 -10.08 12.37 17.01
CA SER A 86 -8.70 11.94 17.32
C SER A 86 -8.69 10.79 18.33
N GLN A 87 -9.63 10.79 19.28
CA GLN A 87 -9.78 9.71 20.26
C GLN A 87 -10.16 8.39 19.59
N GLU A 88 -11.13 8.40 18.67
CA GLU A 88 -11.53 7.19 17.97
C GLU A 88 -10.38 6.61 17.13
N MET A 89 -9.61 7.46 16.44
CA MET A 89 -8.44 6.98 15.70
C MET A 89 -7.37 6.39 16.64
N ALA A 90 -7.10 7.06 17.77
CA ALA A 90 -6.19 6.53 18.78
C ALA A 90 -6.66 5.18 19.34
N ASP A 91 -7.97 4.97 19.51
CA ASP A 91 -8.53 3.69 19.95
C ASP A 91 -8.38 2.59 18.88
N ARG A 92 -8.51 2.92 17.58
CA ARG A 92 -8.18 2.00 16.48
C ARG A 92 -6.71 1.59 16.51
N VAL A 93 -5.80 2.54 16.69
CA VAL A 93 -4.35 2.27 16.80
C VAL A 93 -4.07 1.38 18.01
N LYS A 94 -4.62 1.69 19.19
CA LYS A 94 -4.46 0.85 20.38
C LYS A 94 -4.94 -0.58 20.15
N ALA A 95 -6.12 -0.75 19.55
CA ALA A 95 -6.65 -2.08 19.22
C ALA A 95 -5.75 -2.83 18.24
N ALA A 96 -5.15 -2.12 17.27
CA ALA A 96 -4.24 -2.72 16.32
C ALA A 96 -2.94 -3.17 17.00
N VAL A 97 -2.36 -2.32 17.87
CA VAL A 97 -1.14 -2.60 18.62
C VAL A 97 -1.33 -3.77 19.59
N ASP A 98 -2.42 -3.79 20.35
CA ASP A 98 -2.75 -4.90 21.26
C ASP A 98 -2.94 -6.24 20.52
N ALA A 99 -3.48 -6.20 19.30
CA ALA A 99 -3.70 -7.41 18.51
C ALA A 99 -2.44 -8.01 17.88
N ARG A 100 -1.32 -7.28 17.89
CA ARG A 100 -0.04 -7.66 17.27
C ARG A 100 0.46 -8.99 17.84
N THR A 101 0.81 -9.93 16.96
CA THR A 101 1.34 -11.25 17.34
C THR A 101 2.82 -11.45 16.98
N ASP A 102 3.42 -10.49 16.28
CA ASP A 102 4.85 -10.41 15.98
C ASP A 102 5.32 -8.99 16.33
N GLU A 103 6.26 -8.85 17.25
CA GLU A 103 6.77 -7.55 17.71
C GLU A 103 7.40 -6.72 16.59
N ASN A 104 7.88 -7.36 15.51
CA ASN A 104 8.48 -6.69 14.36
C ASN A 104 7.45 -6.20 13.33
N PHE A 105 6.17 -6.58 13.47
CA PHE A 105 5.12 -6.14 12.56
C PHE A 105 4.81 -4.66 12.80
N VAL A 106 4.91 -3.85 11.74
CA VAL A 106 4.78 -2.39 11.82
C VAL A 106 3.32 -1.96 11.66
N ILE A 107 2.86 -1.11 12.58
CA ILE A 107 1.55 -0.46 12.51
C ILE A 107 1.74 1.03 12.24
N MET A 108 1.37 1.45 11.04
CA MET A 108 1.43 2.84 10.61
C MET A 108 0.06 3.50 10.74
N ALA A 109 -0.01 4.71 11.29
CA ALA A 109 -1.23 5.50 11.30
C ALA A 109 -1.24 6.49 10.14
N ARG A 110 -2.28 6.43 9.30
CA ARG A 110 -2.54 7.38 8.23
C ARG A 110 -3.54 8.43 8.71
N THR A 111 -3.28 9.69 8.36
CA THR A 111 -4.16 10.82 8.71
C THR A 111 -4.51 11.66 7.49
N ASP A 112 -5.81 11.84 7.25
CA ASP A 112 -6.36 12.72 6.21
C ASP A 112 -6.65 14.15 6.71
N ALA A 113 -6.42 14.40 8.01
CA ALA A 113 -6.76 15.64 8.71
C ALA A 113 -6.14 16.92 8.13
N LEU A 114 -4.98 16.86 7.44
CA LEU A 114 -4.34 18.06 6.89
C LEU A 114 -5.28 18.84 5.95
N SER A 115 -5.99 18.11 5.11
CA SER A 115 -6.93 18.69 4.14
C SER A 115 -8.31 19.05 4.71
N VAL A 116 -8.61 18.62 5.95
CA VAL A 116 -9.93 18.77 6.58
C VAL A 116 -9.88 19.79 7.72
N GLU A 117 -8.91 19.66 8.61
CA GLU A 117 -8.78 20.42 9.86
C GLU A 117 -7.56 21.36 9.86
N GLY A 118 -6.68 21.24 8.87
CA GLY A 118 -5.45 22.02 8.75
C GLY A 118 -4.26 21.41 9.49
N LEU A 119 -3.10 22.08 9.38
CA LEU A 119 -1.81 21.53 9.79
C LEU A 119 -1.71 21.26 11.29
N ASP A 120 -2.04 22.23 12.14
CA ASP A 120 -1.84 22.11 13.59
C ASP A 120 -2.65 20.93 14.16
N LYS A 121 -3.90 20.77 13.72
CA LYS A 121 -4.75 19.64 14.11
C LYS A 121 -4.25 18.30 13.59
N ALA A 122 -3.73 18.27 12.37
CA ALA A 122 -3.12 17.07 11.81
C ALA A 122 -1.84 16.65 12.57
N LEU A 123 -1.05 17.61 13.04
CA LEU A 123 0.14 17.35 13.88
C LEU A 123 -0.27 16.82 15.26
N GLU A 124 -1.23 17.46 15.93
CA GLU A 124 -1.79 16.99 17.22
C GLU A 124 -2.28 15.54 17.10
N ARG A 125 -3.01 15.23 16.02
CA ARG A 125 -3.52 13.87 15.76
C ARG A 125 -2.40 12.86 15.50
N ALA A 126 -1.38 13.23 14.72
CA ALA A 126 -0.24 12.35 14.48
C ALA A 126 0.47 11.99 15.80
N VAL A 127 0.69 12.97 16.68
CA VAL A 127 1.27 12.75 18.01
C VAL A 127 0.39 11.82 18.83
N ALA A 128 -0.93 12.04 18.88
CA ALA A 128 -1.86 11.17 19.60
C ALA A 128 -1.85 9.71 19.08
N CYS A 129 -1.67 9.50 17.77
CA CYS A 129 -1.52 8.17 17.19
C CYS A 129 -0.19 7.51 17.61
N VAL A 130 0.91 8.27 17.68
CA VAL A 130 2.20 7.77 18.19
C VAL A 130 2.09 7.40 19.67
N GLU A 131 1.47 8.25 20.49
CA GLU A 131 1.21 7.96 21.91
C GLU A 131 0.32 6.72 22.11
N ALA A 132 -0.56 6.43 21.16
CA ALA A 132 -1.37 5.22 21.11
C ALA A 132 -0.60 3.96 20.65
N GLY A 133 0.64 4.12 20.17
CA GLY A 133 1.54 3.02 19.79
C GLY A 133 1.77 2.86 18.27
N ALA A 134 1.41 3.84 17.44
CA ALA A 134 1.77 3.80 16.02
C ALA A 134 3.30 3.89 15.85
N ASP A 135 3.86 2.95 15.08
CA ASP A 135 5.31 2.86 14.83
C ASP A 135 5.78 3.84 13.74
N MET A 136 4.86 4.29 12.87
CA MET A 136 5.12 5.22 11.76
C MET A 136 3.89 6.08 11.48
N ILE A 137 4.10 7.22 10.82
CA ILE A 137 3.02 8.15 10.41
C ILE A 137 3.00 8.33 8.89
N PHE A 138 1.79 8.32 8.33
CA PHE A 138 1.51 8.67 6.95
C PHE A 138 0.57 9.89 6.90
N PRO A 139 1.11 11.11 6.77
CA PRO A 139 0.31 12.30 6.54
C PRO A 139 -0.11 12.39 5.07
N GLU A 140 -1.41 12.36 4.81
CA GLU A 140 -1.93 12.40 3.45
C GLU A 140 -2.00 13.83 2.89
N ALA A 141 -1.92 13.95 1.55
CA ALA A 141 -2.12 15.20 0.80
C ALA A 141 -1.18 16.36 1.19
N VAL A 142 0.04 16.06 1.65
CA VAL A 142 1.07 17.08 1.90
C VAL A 142 1.56 17.66 0.57
N THR A 143 1.62 18.99 0.45
CA THR A 143 1.95 19.69 -0.81
C THR A 143 3.31 20.38 -0.80
N ASP A 144 4.02 20.37 0.32
CA ASP A 144 5.33 21.01 0.44
C ASP A 144 6.26 20.27 1.42
N CYS A 145 7.58 20.39 1.21
CA CYS A 145 8.59 19.74 2.04
C CYS A 145 8.68 20.29 3.47
N ALA A 146 8.30 21.55 3.71
CA ALA A 146 8.36 22.13 5.05
C ALA A 146 7.29 21.50 5.97
N THR A 147 6.13 21.16 5.40
CA THR A 147 5.07 20.42 6.09
C THR A 147 5.53 19.02 6.47
N TYR A 148 6.19 18.27 5.58
CA TYR A 148 6.80 16.97 5.94
C TYR A 148 7.79 17.10 7.11
N ARG A 149 8.66 18.11 7.07
CA ARG A 149 9.61 18.36 8.17
C ARG A 149 8.93 18.61 9.51
N LYS A 150 7.79 19.31 9.52
CA LYS A 150 7.00 19.52 10.74
C LYS A 150 6.40 18.22 11.26
N PHE A 151 5.87 17.37 10.38
CA PHE A 151 5.39 16.03 10.77
C PHE A 151 6.50 15.18 11.37
N ALA A 152 7.67 15.11 10.72
CA ALA A 152 8.81 14.35 11.22
C ALA A 152 9.26 14.84 12.61
N ALA A 153 9.38 16.16 12.79
CA ALA A 153 9.77 16.76 14.06
C ALA A 153 8.74 16.53 15.19
N ALA A 154 7.44 16.57 14.88
CA ALA A 154 6.37 16.37 15.85
C ALA A 154 6.20 14.89 16.23
N ALA A 155 6.11 14.00 15.23
CA ALA A 155 5.81 12.59 15.44
C ALA A 155 7.01 11.81 16.02
N ARG A 156 8.25 12.21 15.70
CA ARG A 156 9.49 11.55 16.14
C ARG A 156 9.58 10.04 15.82
N VAL A 157 8.77 9.60 14.87
CA VAL A 157 8.79 8.26 14.27
C VAL A 157 8.93 8.42 12.76
N PRO A 158 9.30 7.36 12.00
CA PRO A 158 9.41 7.45 10.54
C PRO A 158 8.13 7.98 9.89
N VAL A 159 8.30 8.96 9.00
CA VAL A 159 7.22 9.54 8.20
C VAL A 159 7.30 9.01 6.76
N LEU A 160 6.15 8.58 6.24
CA LEU A 160 5.95 8.18 4.84
C LEU A 160 5.43 9.35 4.01
N ALA A 161 6.01 9.56 2.82
CA ALA A 161 5.49 10.46 1.80
C ALA A 161 4.85 9.66 0.66
N ASN A 162 3.58 9.96 0.36
CA ASN A 162 2.86 9.36 -0.76
C ASN A 162 3.08 10.19 -2.04
N ILE A 163 3.87 9.66 -2.97
CA ILE A 163 4.25 10.31 -4.22
C ILE A 163 3.44 9.69 -5.38
N THR A 164 2.12 9.68 -5.24
CA THR A 164 1.22 9.25 -6.33
C THR A 164 1.10 10.34 -7.40
N GLU A 165 0.96 9.92 -8.65
CA GLU A 165 0.70 10.81 -9.77
C GLU A 165 -0.75 11.31 -9.78
N PHE A 166 -0.96 12.42 -10.47
CA PHE A 166 -2.29 13.02 -10.72
C PHE A 166 -3.06 13.39 -9.44
N GLY A 167 -2.34 13.62 -8.34
CA GLY A 167 -2.86 14.12 -7.08
C GLY A 167 -2.50 15.59 -6.81
N ALA A 168 -2.70 16.01 -5.56
CA ALA A 168 -2.35 17.35 -5.11
C ALA A 168 -0.85 17.50 -4.74
N THR A 169 -0.20 16.41 -4.37
CA THR A 169 1.20 16.37 -3.93
C THR A 169 2.14 16.48 -5.14
N PRO A 170 3.13 17.39 -5.14
CA PRO A 170 4.18 17.42 -6.15
C PRO A 170 4.99 16.11 -6.18
N LEU A 171 5.56 15.79 -7.35
CA LEU A 171 6.41 14.62 -7.53
C LEU A 171 7.82 14.87 -6.99
N PHE A 172 7.94 14.94 -5.66
CA PHE A 172 9.22 15.16 -4.99
C PHE A 172 10.23 14.04 -5.28
N THR A 173 11.48 14.43 -5.42
CA THR A 173 12.63 13.54 -5.55
C THR A 173 13.01 12.94 -4.19
N LEU A 174 13.78 11.85 -4.21
CA LEU A 174 14.30 11.25 -2.97
C LEU A 174 15.19 12.21 -2.18
N ASP A 175 15.94 13.09 -2.85
CA ASP A 175 16.80 14.07 -2.20
C ASP A 175 15.99 15.16 -1.48
N GLU A 176 14.92 15.66 -2.11
CA GLU A 176 13.99 16.60 -1.48
C GLU A 176 13.30 16.00 -0.25
N LEU A 177 12.80 14.76 -0.39
CA LEU A 177 12.16 14.03 0.71
C LEU A 177 13.14 13.77 1.86
N LYS A 178 14.37 13.36 1.56
CA LYS A 178 15.43 13.17 2.55
C LYS A 178 15.77 14.47 3.27
N ALA A 179 15.85 15.60 2.55
CA ALA A 179 16.08 16.92 3.16
C ALA A 179 14.91 17.40 4.05
N ALA A 180 13.72 16.79 3.90
CA ALA A 180 12.55 17.00 4.73
C ALA A 180 12.40 15.99 5.89
N ASP A 181 13.38 15.10 6.08
CA ASP A 181 13.37 14.01 7.09
C ASP A 181 12.26 12.97 6.88
N VAL A 182 11.85 12.77 5.62
CA VAL A 182 10.98 11.66 5.23
C VAL A 182 11.80 10.37 5.17
N ARG A 183 11.24 9.27 5.68
CA ARG A 183 11.93 7.99 5.83
C ARG A 183 11.43 6.91 4.88
N VAL A 184 10.23 7.09 4.31
CA VAL A 184 9.65 6.19 3.31
C VAL A 184 9.05 7.02 2.17
N ALA A 185 9.42 6.72 0.93
CA ALA A 185 8.78 7.27 -0.27
C ALA A 185 7.91 6.17 -0.90
N LEU A 186 6.61 6.40 -0.99
CA LEU A 186 5.65 5.44 -1.53
C LEU A 186 5.24 5.84 -2.96
N TYR A 187 5.34 4.88 -3.87
CA TYR A 187 4.89 4.97 -5.26
C TYR A 187 3.75 3.98 -5.48
N PRO A 188 2.52 4.28 -5.04
CA PRO A 188 1.52 3.25 -4.76
C PRO A 188 0.93 2.60 -6.02
N LEU A 189 0.87 3.33 -7.14
CA LEU A 189 0.18 2.87 -8.35
C LEU A 189 0.95 3.13 -9.65
N SER A 190 2.19 3.61 -9.59
CA SER A 190 2.96 4.03 -10.78
C SER A 190 3.07 2.91 -11.83
N ALA A 191 3.50 1.71 -11.41
CA ALA A 191 3.59 0.53 -12.27
C ALA A 191 2.20 0.08 -12.78
N PHE A 192 1.18 0.13 -11.92
CA PHE A 192 -0.20 -0.21 -12.27
C PHE A 192 -0.78 0.73 -13.34
N ARG A 193 -0.49 2.03 -13.28
CA ARG A 193 -0.92 2.99 -14.32
C ARG A 193 -0.24 2.70 -15.65
N ALA A 194 1.07 2.44 -15.64
CA ALA A 194 1.83 2.13 -16.84
C ALA A 194 1.37 0.82 -17.49
N MET A 195 1.19 -0.25 -16.71
CA MET A 195 0.76 -1.55 -17.24
C MET A 195 -0.64 -1.47 -17.88
N ASN A 196 -1.56 -0.71 -17.29
CA ASN A 196 -2.90 -0.53 -17.83
C ASN A 196 -2.86 0.19 -19.18
N LYS A 197 -2.00 1.21 -19.31
CA LYS A 197 -1.85 1.95 -20.57
C LYS A 197 -1.24 1.08 -21.68
N ALA A 198 -0.25 0.26 -21.33
CA ALA A 198 0.35 -0.69 -22.27
C ALA A 198 -0.65 -1.77 -22.72
N ALA A 199 -1.43 -2.32 -21.78
CA ALA A 199 -2.48 -3.29 -22.10
C ALA A 199 -3.56 -2.70 -23.02
N GLU A 200 -4.02 -1.47 -22.73
CA GLU A 200 -4.95 -0.73 -23.58
C GLU A 200 -4.43 -0.58 -25.02
N ASN A 201 -3.15 -0.23 -25.18
CA ASN A 201 -2.52 -0.12 -26.50
C ASN A 201 -2.57 -1.43 -27.29
N VAL A 202 -2.27 -2.56 -26.64
CA VAL A 202 -2.32 -3.89 -27.27
C VAL A 202 -3.75 -4.25 -27.68
N TYR A 203 -4.74 -4.05 -26.80
CA TYR A 203 -6.14 -4.31 -27.13
C TYR A 203 -6.63 -3.45 -28.30
N ALA A 204 -6.29 -2.16 -28.31
CA ALA A 204 -6.65 -1.25 -29.40
C ALA A 204 -5.99 -1.64 -30.73
N ALA A 205 -4.71 -2.02 -30.71
CA ALA A 205 -3.98 -2.46 -31.90
C ALA A 205 -4.59 -3.74 -32.50
N ILE A 206 -4.85 -4.76 -31.67
CA ILE A 206 -5.48 -6.00 -32.13
C ILE A 206 -6.87 -5.72 -32.72
N ARG A 207 -7.67 -4.86 -32.07
CA ARG A 207 -9.01 -4.52 -32.55
C ARG A 207 -9.00 -3.78 -33.89
N ARG A 208 -8.04 -2.87 -34.08
CA ARG A 208 -7.90 -2.04 -35.28
C ARG A 208 -7.29 -2.82 -36.45
N ASP A 209 -6.22 -3.56 -36.20
CA ASP A 209 -5.37 -4.16 -37.24
C ASP A 209 -5.67 -5.64 -37.48
N GLY A 210 -6.47 -6.28 -36.61
CA GLY A 210 -6.73 -7.72 -36.63
C GLY A 210 -5.52 -8.57 -36.20
N THR A 211 -4.43 -7.94 -35.72
CA THR A 211 -3.19 -8.60 -35.31
C THR A 211 -2.36 -7.70 -34.39
N GLN A 212 -1.51 -8.30 -33.54
CA GLN A 212 -0.59 -7.61 -32.63
C GLN A 212 0.78 -7.28 -33.24
N LYS A 213 1.04 -7.59 -34.52
CA LYS A 213 2.38 -7.50 -35.16
C LYS A 213 3.09 -6.16 -34.92
N ASN A 214 2.34 -5.06 -34.93
CA ASN A 214 2.89 -3.70 -34.82
C ASN A 214 3.15 -3.24 -33.37
N VAL A 215 2.92 -4.09 -32.37
CA VAL A 215 3.11 -3.74 -30.95
C VAL A 215 3.92 -4.81 -30.18
N VAL A 216 4.53 -5.77 -30.88
CA VAL A 216 5.34 -6.84 -30.27
C VAL A 216 6.57 -6.27 -29.56
N ASP A 217 7.16 -5.22 -30.11
CA ASP A 217 8.32 -4.51 -29.57
C ASP A 217 8.04 -3.78 -28.24
N THR A 218 6.76 -3.61 -27.87
CA THR A 218 6.36 -3.05 -26.58
C THR A 218 6.11 -4.10 -25.49
N MET A 219 6.24 -5.39 -25.80
CA MET A 219 5.93 -6.49 -24.89
C MET A 219 7.17 -6.99 -24.17
N GLN A 220 6.98 -7.49 -22.95
CA GLN A 220 7.96 -8.37 -22.32
C GLN A 220 8.11 -9.65 -23.15
N THR A 221 9.34 -10.02 -23.46
CA THR A 221 9.66 -11.26 -24.17
C THR A 221 9.43 -12.49 -23.29
N ARG A 222 9.41 -13.68 -23.91
CA ARG A 222 9.25 -14.94 -23.18
C ARG A 222 10.42 -15.21 -22.22
N GLU A 223 11.65 -15.01 -22.69
CA GLU A 223 12.85 -15.22 -21.88
C GLU A 223 12.89 -14.25 -20.70
N GLU A 224 12.56 -12.97 -20.92
CA GLU A 224 12.44 -12.01 -19.81
C GLU A 224 11.40 -12.47 -18.79
N LEU A 225 10.26 -13.03 -19.21
CA LEU A 225 9.27 -13.58 -18.28
C LEU A 225 9.83 -14.76 -17.48
N TYR A 226 10.50 -15.71 -18.15
CA TYR A 226 11.10 -16.88 -17.51
C TYR A 226 12.13 -16.52 -16.46
N ASP A 227 12.97 -15.53 -16.75
CA ASP A 227 13.94 -14.99 -15.81
C ASP A 227 13.26 -14.40 -14.56
N ARG A 228 12.13 -13.68 -14.72
CA ARG A 228 11.42 -13.06 -13.58
C ARG A 228 10.74 -14.04 -12.65
N ILE A 229 10.35 -15.22 -13.14
CA ILE A 229 9.64 -16.24 -12.34
C ILE A 229 10.53 -17.45 -12.02
N HIS A 230 11.84 -17.33 -12.25
CA HIS A 230 12.81 -18.39 -11.99
C HIS A 230 12.44 -19.72 -12.68
N TYR A 231 11.91 -19.66 -13.89
CA TYR A 231 11.31 -20.81 -14.57
C TYR A 231 12.27 -22.01 -14.67
N HIS A 232 13.49 -21.77 -15.14
CA HIS A 232 14.49 -22.82 -15.32
C HIS A 232 15.00 -23.43 -14.00
N ASP A 233 14.83 -22.76 -12.87
CA ASP A 233 15.22 -23.32 -11.56
C ASP A 233 14.29 -24.48 -11.19
N TYR A 234 13.01 -24.39 -11.53
CA TYR A 234 12.04 -25.47 -11.34
C TYR A 234 12.32 -26.66 -12.26
N GLU A 235 12.62 -26.41 -13.53
CA GLU A 235 13.00 -27.48 -14.48
C GLU A 235 14.23 -28.25 -13.98
N ARG A 236 15.30 -27.54 -13.60
CA ARG A 236 16.53 -28.17 -13.09
C ARG A 236 16.27 -28.95 -11.81
N LYS A 237 15.38 -28.48 -10.93
CA LYS A 237 15.03 -29.17 -9.69
C LYS A 237 14.29 -30.48 -9.95
N LEU A 238 13.37 -30.52 -10.92
CA LEU A 238 12.70 -31.76 -11.33
C LEU A 238 13.71 -32.78 -11.88
N ASP A 239 14.60 -32.36 -12.77
CA ASP A 239 15.63 -33.24 -13.34
C ASP A 239 16.53 -33.82 -12.25
N ALA A 240 16.98 -32.99 -11.31
CA ALA A 240 17.83 -33.42 -10.20
C ALA A 240 17.14 -34.44 -9.28
N LEU A 241 15.86 -34.24 -8.97
CA LEU A 241 15.09 -35.13 -8.09
C LEU A 241 14.81 -36.50 -8.71
N PHE A 242 14.56 -36.56 -10.02
CA PHE A 242 14.11 -37.78 -10.69
C PHE A 242 15.19 -38.47 -11.54
N ALA A 243 16.38 -37.89 -11.69
CA ALA A 243 17.52 -38.54 -12.35
C ALA A 243 17.92 -39.86 -11.67
N ALA A 244 17.71 -40.01 -10.36
CA ALA A 244 18.06 -41.21 -9.60
C ALA A 244 17.08 -42.39 -9.77
N GLN A 245 15.86 -42.16 -10.27
CA GLN A 245 14.85 -43.24 -10.47
C GLN A 245 14.95 -43.93 -11.84
N LYS A 246 15.89 -43.50 -12.70
CA LYS A 246 16.12 -44.08 -14.04
C LYS A 246 17.25 -45.12 -14.10
N LYS A 247 17.72 -45.63 -12.95
CA LYS A 247 18.65 -46.77 -12.87
C LYS A 247 17.93 -48.00 -12.34
#